data_AF-A0A495AN83-F1
#
_entry.id   AF-A0A495AN83-F1
#
_cell.length_a   1.000
_cell.length_b   1.000
_cell.length_c   1.000
_cell.angle_alpha   90.00
_cell.angle_beta   90.00
_cell.angle_gamma   90.00
#
_symmetry.space_group_name_H-M   'P 1'
#
loop_
_entity.id
_entity.type
_entity.pdbx_description
1 polymer ?
#
loop_
_entity_poly.entity_id
_entity_poly.type
_entity_poly.pdbx_seq_one_letter_code
_entity_poly.pdbx_strand_id
1 'polypeptide(L)'
;MKKPLSLLRQIVKEAWRNQAKNSDIHPFYHGGPEVLQTLTALKKPLPDTLHFVWIGDLHALNVDYINIWQQVNKDKKINLWIDADCIFCHSFHTLLAQHAKVIAPQKANQKLITLQNEAFHYIYPRLDETHTFNVLAMQFLESLNIAAPQFSQPVPAMLAELTDRITLQNISHVFSEKFAELKKYYYYEIIIRGNFACASDIARLLILYHYGGIYIDVDTLPAIDSCFTKTKMMLRKHLAGYNEYVTAAMAEAVLQKLRTGAVCEFNLNRHLNKLSDISLPVRRTINCSIREDVKKISITDLPTLGKIFCYEHLILQSAVRSLSGVYFNNVIGAFPHAKTLSIVLRTIKKRYRFLEKNNAIFTCIREYSAHHYLARLLTYRHEAMARTGEVTLALTGPGVIVEVLLGLGYQLLKLNEDIPPSFLSIFMQNDLYGIAFFDHTLHTPEGLLSTWMR
;
A
#
# COMPACT_ATOMS: atom_id res chain seq x y z
N MET A 1 6.96 -5.30 30.65
CA MET A 1 7.62 -4.65 29.49
C MET A 1 9.01 -4.04 29.76
N LYS A 2 9.43 -3.71 31.00
CA LYS A 2 10.73 -3.05 31.23
C LYS A 2 11.96 -3.85 30.73
N LYS A 3 12.05 -5.15 31.06
CA LYS A 3 13.18 -6.03 30.67
C LYS A 3 13.33 -6.22 29.14
N PRO A 4 12.26 -6.48 28.36
CA PRO A 4 12.37 -6.52 26.89
C PRO A 4 12.84 -5.22 26.25
N LEU A 5 12.33 -4.07 26.71
CA LEU A 5 12.70 -2.76 26.16
C LEU A 5 14.15 -2.40 26.48
N SER A 6 14.64 -2.70 27.69
CA SER A 6 16.05 -2.49 28.04
C SER A 6 16.98 -3.34 27.17
N LEU A 7 16.56 -4.56 26.86
CA LEU A 7 17.33 -5.49 26.04
C LEU A 7 17.37 -5.04 24.58
N LEU A 8 16.22 -4.65 24.01
CA LEU A 8 16.16 -4.10 22.66
C LEU A 8 16.99 -2.81 22.54
N ARG A 9 16.96 -1.94 23.56
CA ARG A 9 17.81 -0.74 23.62
C ARG A 9 19.30 -1.09 23.57
N GLN A 10 19.72 -2.12 24.32
CA GLN A 10 21.12 -2.56 24.32
C GLN A 10 21.55 -3.05 22.94
N ILE A 11 20.73 -3.89 22.29
CA ILE A 11 20.99 -4.40 20.94
C ILE A 11 21.12 -3.26 19.93
N VAL A 12 20.17 -2.31 19.92
CA VAL A 12 20.22 -1.17 18.99
C VAL A 12 21.52 -0.38 19.18
N LYS A 13 21.92 -0.11 20.44
CA LYS A 13 23.15 0.62 20.74
C LYS A 13 24.41 -0.14 20.35
N GLU A 14 24.42 -1.46 20.54
CA GLU A 14 25.55 -2.30 20.15
C GLU A 14 25.68 -2.39 18.63
N ALA A 15 24.57 -2.63 17.93
CA ALA A 15 24.49 -2.61 16.48
C ALA A 15 25.00 -1.29 15.91
N TRP A 16 24.57 -0.16 16.48
CA TRP A 16 25.02 1.17 16.06
C TRP A 16 26.52 1.36 16.25
N ARG A 17 27.06 0.99 17.42
CA ARG A 17 28.51 1.07 17.70
C ARG A 17 29.34 0.24 16.72
N ASN A 18 28.84 -0.93 16.32
CA ASN A 18 29.53 -1.79 15.37
C ASN A 18 29.48 -1.21 13.96
N GLN A 19 28.33 -0.70 13.51
CA GLN A 19 28.21 -0.04 12.21
C GLN A 19 29.08 1.22 12.13
N ALA A 20 29.11 2.04 13.18
CA ALA A 20 29.94 3.25 13.23
C ALA A 20 31.45 2.95 13.13
N LYS A 21 31.89 1.75 13.53
CA LYS A 21 33.29 1.31 13.44
C LYS A 21 33.65 0.70 12.09
N ASN A 22 32.73 -0.05 11.49
CA ASN A 22 33.02 -0.88 10.32
C ASN A 22 32.59 -0.24 8.99
N SER A 23 31.89 0.90 9.02
CA SER A 23 31.29 1.60 7.85
C SER A 23 30.28 0.79 7.04
N ASP A 24 30.19 -0.52 7.25
CA ASP A 24 29.21 -1.40 6.64
C ASP A 24 27.95 -1.48 7.49
N ILE A 25 26.82 -1.21 6.84
CA ILE A 25 25.49 -1.47 7.40
C ILE A 25 25.31 -2.99 7.41
N HIS A 26 25.31 -3.62 8.59
CA HIS A 26 24.97 -5.03 8.69
C HIS A 26 23.44 -5.15 8.91
N PRO A 27 22.64 -5.51 7.89
CA PRO A 27 21.17 -5.53 7.99
C PRO A 27 20.64 -6.58 8.99
N PHE A 28 21.47 -7.51 9.45
CA PHE A 28 21.07 -8.67 10.24
C PHE A 28 21.78 -8.74 11.61
N TYR A 29 21.86 -7.61 12.33
CA TYR A 29 22.26 -7.67 13.73
C TYR A 29 21.07 -8.10 14.59
N HIS A 30 21.12 -9.30 15.17
CA HIS A 30 20.01 -9.92 15.91
C HIS A 30 20.26 -10.09 17.42
N GLY A 31 21.42 -9.64 17.91
CA GLY A 31 21.88 -9.96 19.27
C GLY A 31 22.14 -11.46 19.46
N GLY A 32 22.46 -11.87 20.69
CA GLY A 32 22.66 -13.29 21.02
C GLY A 32 21.36 -14.12 21.05
N PRO A 33 21.45 -15.47 20.96
CA PRO A 33 20.29 -16.36 20.91
C PRO A 33 19.24 -16.17 22.02
N GLU A 34 19.68 -15.89 23.24
CA GLU A 34 18.80 -15.65 24.41
C GLU A 34 17.88 -14.44 24.20
N VAL A 35 18.38 -13.41 23.50
CA VAL A 35 17.58 -12.23 23.21
C VAL A 35 16.52 -12.53 22.17
N LEU A 36 16.90 -13.23 21.11
CA LEU A 36 15.99 -13.62 20.06
C LEU A 36 14.86 -14.50 20.64
N GLN A 37 15.19 -15.40 21.56
CA GLN A 37 14.21 -16.21 22.28
C GLN A 37 13.27 -15.33 23.11
N THR A 38 13.81 -14.35 23.85
CA THR A 38 13.01 -13.41 24.65
C THR A 38 12.07 -12.57 23.79
N LEU A 39 12.55 -12.02 22.68
CA LEU A 39 11.74 -11.23 21.75
C LEU A 39 10.68 -12.08 21.05
N THR A 40 11.03 -13.31 20.67
CA THR A 40 10.11 -14.24 20.02
C THR A 40 8.95 -14.63 20.94
N ALA A 41 9.23 -14.88 22.22
CA ALA A 41 8.22 -15.24 23.22
C ALA A 41 7.18 -14.14 23.50
N LEU A 42 7.43 -12.89 23.09
CA LEU A 42 6.53 -11.76 23.30
C LEU A 42 5.57 -11.52 22.12
N LYS A 43 5.87 -12.08 20.95
CA LYS A 43 5.00 -11.98 19.78
C LYS A 43 3.85 -12.95 19.93
N LYS A 44 2.68 -12.54 19.44
CA LYS A 44 1.47 -13.36 19.41
C LYS A 44 1.03 -13.56 17.96
N PRO A 45 0.36 -14.68 17.63
CA PRO A 45 -0.17 -14.87 16.28
C PRO A 45 -1.27 -13.83 16.01
N LEU A 46 -1.20 -13.20 14.83
CA LEU A 46 -2.26 -12.33 14.34
C LEU A 46 -3.54 -13.12 14.08
N PRO A 47 -4.73 -12.47 14.10
CA PRO A 47 -5.96 -13.08 13.64
C PRO A 47 -5.81 -13.69 12.23
N ASP A 48 -6.37 -14.89 12.00
CA ASP A 48 -6.34 -15.57 10.70
C ASP A 48 -7.34 -14.96 9.71
N THR A 49 -7.20 -13.67 9.46
CA THR A 49 -8.08 -12.92 8.56
C THR A 49 -7.24 -12.05 7.63
N LEU A 50 -7.51 -12.19 6.33
CA LEU A 50 -6.97 -11.33 5.28
C LEU A 50 -8.01 -10.29 4.89
N HIS A 51 -7.55 -9.07 4.68
CA HIS A 51 -8.38 -7.95 4.26
C HIS A 51 -7.81 -7.34 2.97
N PHE A 52 -8.66 -7.22 1.97
CA PHE A 52 -8.40 -6.48 0.74
C PHE A 52 -9.30 -5.25 0.71
N VAL A 53 -8.83 -4.14 0.14
CA VAL A 53 -9.62 -2.92 -0.06
C VAL A 53 -9.66 -2.59 -1.54
N TRP A 54 -10.85 -2.30 -2.06
CA TRP A 54 -11.02 -1.79 -3.41
C TRP A 54 -12.03 -0.65 -3.45
N ILE A 55 -11.67 0.44 -4.10
CA ILE A 55 -12.49 1.65 -4.25
C ILE A 55 -12.55 1.97 -5.75
N GLY A 56 -13.76 2.11 -6.29
CA GLY A 56 -13.98 2.30 -7.73
C GLY A 56 -14.26 0.99 -8.47
N ASP A 57 -13.98 0.98 -9.78
CA ASP A 57 -14.29 -0.13 -10.69
C ASP A 57 -13.32 -1.31 -10.50
N LEU A 58 -13.84 -2.51 -10.22
CA LEU A 58 -13.04 -3.73 -10.04
C LEU A 58 -12.87 -4.46 -11.37
N HIS A 59 -11.63 -4.81 -11.73
CA HIS A 59 -11.32 -5.52 -12.98
C HIS A 59 -10.97 -7.00 -12.75
N ALA A 60 -11.14 -7.82 -13.79
CA ALA A 60 -10.93 -9.28 -13.73
C ALA A 60 -9.52 -9.66 -13.25
N LEU A 61 -8.51 -8.87 -13.62
CA LEU A 61 -7.14 -9.11 -13.15
C LEU A 61 -7.02 -8.92 -11.63
N ASN A 62 -7.71 -7.96 -11.01
CA ASN A 62 -7.70 -7.80 -9.55
C ASN A 62 -8.33 -9.00 -8.85
N VAL A 63 -9.37 -9.58 -9.45
CA VAL A 63 -10.02 -10.82 -9.01
C VAL A 63 -9.03 -11.99 -9.07
N ASP A 64 -8.21 -12.09 -10.13
CA ASP A 64 -7.17 -13.12 -10.27
C ASP A 64 -6.15 -13.08 -9.09
N TYR A 65 -5.67 -11.89 -8.69
CA TYR A 65 -4.75 -11.75 -7.55
C TYR A 65 -5.39 -12.20 -6.23
N ILE A 66 -6.62 -11.75 -5.95
CA ILE A 66 -7.36 -12.12 -4.74
C ILE A 66 -7.57 -13.64 -4.70
N ASN A 67 -7.92 -14.24 -5.86
CA ASN A 67 -8.11 -15.68 -5.99
C ASN A 67 -6.84 -16.47 -5.68
N ILE A 68 -5.67 -16.00 -6.11
CA ILE A 68 -4.40 -16.67 -5.78
C ILE A 68 -4.16 -16.63 -4.26
N TRP A 69 -4.32 -15.49 -3.62
CA TRP A 69 -4.20 -15.39 -2.16
C TRP A 69 -5.17 -16.34 -1.43
N GLN A 70 -6.40 -16.43 -1.93
CA GLN A 70 -7.45 -17.31 -1.40
C GLN A 70 -7.13 -18.79 -1.54
N GLN A 71 -6.63 -19.21 -2.70
CA GLN A 71 -6.33 -20.61 -2.94
C GLN A 71 -5.08 -21.08 -2.18
N VAL A 72 -4.10 -20.18 -2.00
CA VAL A 72 -2.88 -20.46 -1.23
C VAL A 72 -3.15 -20.48 0.28
N ASN A 73 -4.01 -19.59 0.79
CA ASN A 73 -4.24 -19.42 2.23
C ASN A 73 -5.63 -19.92 2.67
N LYS A 74 -5.90 -21.20 2.43
CA LYS A 74 -7.20 -21.84 2.75
C LYS A 74 -7.54 -21.83 4.24
N ASP A 75 -6.55 -21.63 5.09
CA ASP A 75 -6.68 -21.54 6.55
C ASP A 75 -7.17 -20.15 7.03
N LYS A 76 -7.33 -19.17 6.13
CA LYS A 76 -7.67 -17.79 6.49
C LYS A 76 -9.05 -17.38 6.00
N LYS A 77 -9.74 -16.59 6.84
CA LYS A 77 -10.95 -15.87 6.41
C LYS A 77 -10.54 -14.71 5.51
N ILE A 78 -11.26 -14.47 4.42
CA ILE A 78 -10.92 -13.39 3.49
C ILE A 78 -12.08 -12.41 3.41
N ASN A 79 -11.77 -11.13 3.60
CA ASN A 79 -12.70 -10.03 3.43
C ASN A 79 -12.25 -9.14 2.28
N LEU A 80 -13.16 -8.85 1.35
CA LEU A 80 -12.98 -7.81 0.35
C LEU A 80 -13.87 -6.62 0.73
N TRP A 81 -13.22 -5.52 1.12
CA TRP A 81 -13.87 -4.28 1.49
C TRP A 81 -14.07 -3.42 0.25
N ILE A 82 -15.32 -3.11 -0.05
CA ILE A 82 -15.72 -2.26 -1.18
C ILE A 82 -16.49 -1.04 -0.70
N ASP A 83 -16.42 0.03 -1.47
CA ASP A 83 -17.30 1.18 -1.33
C ASP A 83 -18.26 1.22 -2.53
N ALA A 84 -19.42 0.57 -2.36
CA ALA A 84 -20.45 0.51 -3.40
C ALA A 84 -21.00 1.91 -3.75
N ASP A 85 -20.87 2.88 -2.84
CA ASP A 85 -21.35 4.25 -3.01
C ASP A 85 -20.38 5.11 -3.81
N CYS A 86 -19.15 4.64 -4.02
CA CYS A 86 -18.07 5.37 -4.69
C CYS A 86 -17.57 4.70 -5.98
N ILE A 87 -18.29 3.74 -6.56
CA ILE A 87 -17.81 3.02 -7.75
C ILE A 87 -17.57 3.98 -8.95
N PHE A 88 -18.39 5.02 -9.10
CA PHE A 88 -18.28 5.99 -10.19
C PHE A 88 -17.11 7.00 -10.05
N CYS A 89 -16.33 6.94 -8.97
CA CYS A 89 -15.35 8.00 -8.64
C CYS A 89 -14.28 8.22 -9.73
N HIS A 90 -13.79 7.16 -10.37
CA HIS A 90 -12.78 7.30 -11.43
C HIS A 90 -13.34 8.00 -12.67
N SER A 91 -14.51 7.57 -13.12
CA SER A 91 -15.23 8.16 -14.26
C SER A 91 -15.61 9.61 -13.99
N PHE A 92 -16.07 9.93 -12.77
CA PHE A 92 -16.36 11.29 -12.34
C PHE A 92 -15.17 12.24 -12.52
N HIS A 93 -13.98 11.87 -12.01
CA HIS A 93 -12.77 12.68 -12.18
C HIS A 93 -12.33 12.80 -13.63
N THR A 94 -12.50 11.74 -14.43
CA THR A 94 -12.18 11.75 -15.86
C THR A 94 -13.05 12.75 -16.61
N LEU A 95 -14.36 12.74 -16.35
CA LEU A 95 -15.33 13.63 -16.97
C LEU A 95 -15.09 15.10 -16.57
N LEU A 96 -14.81 15.37 -15.29
CA LEU A 96 -14.45 16.72 -14.84
C LEU A 96 -13.17 17.23 -15.51
N ALA A 97 -12.14 16.40 -15.61
CA ALA A 97 -10.88 16.77 -16.25
C ALA A 97 -11.06 17.04 -17.75
N GLN A 98 -11.88 16.25 -18.44
CA GLN A 98 -12.23 16.47 -19.85
C GLN A 98 -13.01 17.77 -20.02
N HIS A 99 -14.04 17.99 -19.22
CA HIS A 99 -14.84 19.21 -19.26
C HIS A 99 -14.00 20.46 -19.00
N ALA A 100 -13.11 20.43 -17.99
CA ALA A 100 -12.19 21.53 -17.69
C ALA A 100 -11.29 21.88 -18.89
N LYS A 101 -10.82 20.88 -19.63
CA LYS A 101 -10.02 21.08 -20.86
C LYS A 101 -10.82 21.72 -21.99
N VAL A 102 -12.12 21.39 -22.12
CA VAL A 102 -13.00 21.96 -23.15
C VAL A 102 -13.31 23.43 -22.86
N ILE A 103 -13.74 23.75 -21.63
CA ILE A 103 -14.22 25.10 -21.30
C ILE A 103 -13.08 26.09 -21.00
N ALA A 104 -11.90 25.60 -20.65
CA ALA A 104 -10.75 26.45 -20.33
C ALA A 104 -9.42 25.80 -20.78
N PRO A 105 -9.15 25.60 -22.08
CA PRO A 105 -7.99 24.84 -22.56
C PRO A 105 -6.65 25.33 -22.01
N GLN A 106 -6.44 26.66 -21.94
CA GLN A 106 -5.20 27.27 -21.45
C GLN A 106 -5.08 27.30 -19.92
N LYS A 107 -6.18 27.07 -19.20
CA LYS A 107 -6.25 27.12 -17.72
C LYS A 107 -6.93 25.86 -17.15
N ALA A 108 -6.85 24.75 -17.87
CA ALA A 108 -7.62 23.53 -17.57
C ALA A 108 -7.38 23.05 -16.14
N ASN A 109 -6.13 23.11 -15.70
CA ASN A 109 -5.70 22.78 -14.35
C ASN A 109 -6.35 23.64 -13.27
N GLN A 110 -6.39 24.96 -13.47
CA GLN A 110 -7.05 25.88 -12.53
C GLN A 110 -8.56 25.66 -12.52
N LYS A 111 -9.17 25.46 -13.70
CA LYS A 111 -10.61 25.22 -13.80
C LYS A 111 -11.01 23.88 -13.19
N LEU A 112 -10.19 22.84 -13.34
CA LEU A 112 -10.40 21.54 -12.70
C LEU A 112 -10.40 21.67 -11.17
N ILE A 113 -9.46 22.43 -10.60
CA ILE A 113 -9.44 22.69 -9.15
C ILE A 113 -10.73 23.35 -8.69
N THR A 114 -11.20 24.38 -9.41
CA THR A 114 -12.46 25.06 -9.11
C THR A 114 -13.65 24.09 -9.17
N LEU A 115 -13.77 23.29 -10.22
CA LEU A 115 -14.84 22.29 -10.37
C LEU A 115 -14.81 21.23 -9.27
N GLN A 116 -13.63 20.77 -8.87
CA GLN A 116 -13.48 19.81 -7.77
C GLN A 116 -13.90 20.41 -6.42
N ASN A 117 -13.60 21.70 -6.18
CA ASN A 117 -14.05 22.39 -4.98
C ASN A 117 -15.58 22.56 -4.98
N GLU A 118 -16.16 22.99 -6.11
CA GLU A 118 -17.61 23.10 -6.29
C GLU A 118 -18.30 21.74 -6.08
N ALA A 119 -17.75 20.66 -6.66
CA ALA A 119 -18.22 19.30 -6.46
C ALA A 119 -18.19 18.89 -4.99
N PHE A 120 -17.10 19.17 -4.26
CA PHE A 120 -17.02 18.84 -2.85
C PHE A 120 -18.09 19.56 -2.02
N HIS A 121 -18.27 20.87 -2.25
CA HIS A 121 -19.28 21.66 -1.56
C HIS A 121 -20.72 21.28 -1.93
N TYR A 122 -20.93 20.71 -3.12
CA TYR A 122 -22.21 20.14 -3.53
C TYR A 122 -22.47 18.77 -2.89
N ILE A 123 -21.53 17.84 -3.05
CA ILE A 123 -21.70 16.42 -2.72
C ILE A 123 -21.60 16.18 -1.22
N TYR A 124 -20.48 16.57 -0.58
CA TYR A 124 -20.16 16.12 0.78
C TYR A 124 -21.23 16.50 1.84
N PRO A 125 -21.80 17.72 1.84
CA PRO A 125 -22.84 18.09 2.80
C PRO A 125 -24.18 17.36 2.62
N ARG A 126 -24.38 16.71 1.46
CA ARG A 126 -25.63 16.02 1.09
C ARG A 126 -25.53 14.49 1.22
N LEU A 127 -24.37 13.96 1.60
CA LEU A 127 -24.18 12.52 1.74
C LEU A 127 -25.01 11.95 2.89
N ASP A 128 -25.88 11.00 2.57
CA ASP A 128 -26.62 10.18 3.54
C ASP A 128 -26.87 8.77 2.98
N GLU A 129 -27.70 7.96 3.65
CA GLU A 129 -27.99 6.57 3.25
C GLU A 129 -28.71 6.46 1.90
N THR A 130 -29.41 7.51 1.46
CA THR A 130 -30.18 7.57 0.21
C THR A 130 -29.50 8.42 -0.87
N HIS A 131 -28.67 9.39 -0.46
CA HIS A 131 -27.92 10.29 -1.31
C HIS A 131 -26.43 9.91 -1.29
N THR A 132 -26.10 8.86 -2.05
CA THR A 132 -24.74 8.33 -2.16
C THR A 132 -23.84 9.23 -3.01
N PHE A 133 -22.52 9.02 -2.95
CA PHE A 133 -21.59 9.75 -3.82
C PHE A 133 -21.95 9.52 -5.30
N ASN A 134 -22.23 8.29 -5.71
CA ASN A 134 -22.61 7.98 -7.09
C ASN A 134 -23.80 8.84 -7.57
N VAL A 135 -24.87 8.92 -6.76
CA VAL A 135 -26.08 9.70 -7.12
C VAL A 135 -25.76 11.20 -7.21
N LEU A 136 -25.10 11.75 -6.18
CA LEU A 136 -24.82 13.18 -6.12
C LEU A 136 -23.77 13.62 -7.16
N ALA A 137 -22.80 12.75 -7.49
CA ALA A 137 -21.81 13.00 -8.53
C ALA A 137 -22.46 13.07 -9.91
N MET A 138 -23.42 12.19 -10.20
CA MET A 138 -24.20 12.23 -11.44
C MET A 138 -25.02 13.51 -11.55
N GLN A 139 -25.75 13.89 -10.49
CA GLN A 139 -26.52 15.13 -10.44
C GLN A 139 -25.62 16.38 -10.62
N PHE A 140 -24.42 16.36 -10.02
CA PHE A 140 -23.45 17.45 -10.22
C PHE A 140 -22.99 17.55 -11.67
N LEU A 141 -22.69 16.43 -12.33
CA LEU A 141 -22.32 16.41 -13.76
C LEU A 141 -23.46 16.89 -14.66
N GLU A 142 -24.70 16.49 -14.37
CA GLU A 142 -25.90 16.95 -15.08
C GLU A 142 -26.08 18.46 -14.97
N SER A 143 -25.83 19.04 -13.79
CA SER A 143 -25.89 20.49 -13.60
C SER A 143 -24.87 21.27 -14.44
N LEU A 144 -23.81 20.60 -14.89
CA LEU A 144 -22.78 21.14 -15.78
C LEU A 144 -23.03 20.80 -17.26
N ASN A 145 -24.17 20.16 -17.58
CA ASN A 145 -24.49 19.60 -18.90
C ASN A 145 -23.45 18.59 -19.40
N ILE A 146 -22.86 17.81 -18.50
CA ILE A 146 -21.93 16.72 -18.84
C ILE A 146 -22.73 15.42 -18.88
N ALA A 147 -22.85 14.82 -20.06
CA ALA A 147 -23.46 13.50 -20.20
C ALA A 147 -22.58 12.45 -19.51
N ALA A 148 -23.11 11.82 -18.47
CA ALA A 148 -22.45 10.71 -17.80
C ALA A 148 -22.94 9.37 -18.39
N PRO A 149 -22.05 8.37 -18.56
CA PRO A 149 -22.46 7.07 -19.08
C PRO A 149 -23.45 6.40 -18.13
N GLN A 150 -24.38 5.59 -18.67
CA GLN A 150 -25.21 4.73 -17.84
C GLN A 150 -24.33 3.74 -17.10
N PHE A 151 -24.22 3.90 -15.78
CA PHE A 151 -23.48 2.99 -14.93
C PHE A 151 -24.35 1.77 -14.61
N SER A 152 -24.09 0.65 -15.26
CA SER A 152 -24.62 -0.65 -14.85
C SER A 152 -23.69 -1.20 -13.79
N GLN A 153 -24.19 -1.46 -12.57
CA GLN A 153 -23.43 -2.04 -11.46
C GLN A 153 -22.69 -3.31 -11.93
N PRO A 154 -21.37 -3.28 -12.24
CA PRO A 154 -20.66 -4.43 -12.79
C PRO A 154 -20.30 -5.45 -11.71
N VAL A 155 -20.40 -4.99 -10.45
CA VAL A 155 -19.90 -5.65 -9.25
C VAL A 155 -20.57 -7.01 -8.96
N PRO A 156 -21.87 -7.26 -9.19
CA PRO A 156 -22.48 -8.52 -8.76
C PRO A 156 -21.94 -9.76 -9.46
N ALA A 157 -21.69 -9.72 -10.77
CA ALA A 157 -21.35 -10.94 -11.54
C ALA A 157 -19.91 -11.42 -11.27
N MET A 158 -18.93 -10.51 -11.32
CA MET A 158 -17.53 -10.87 -11.02
C MET A 158 -17.30 -11.17 -9.54
N LEU A 159 -18.01 -10.50 -8.62
CA LEU A 159 -17.91 -10.83 -7.21
C LEU A 159 -18.65 -12.13 -6.87
N ALA A 160 -19.70 -12.53 -7.60
CA ALA A 160 -20.36 -13.81 -7.41
C ALA A 160 -19.43 -15.01 -7.67
N GLU A 161 -18.39 -14.87 -8.51
CA GLU A 161 -17.36 -15.91 -8.67
C GLU A 161 -16.46 -16.04 -7.42
N LEU A 162 -16.43 -15.03 -6.55
CA LEU A 162 -15.60 -14.98 -5.34
C LEU A 162 -16.35 -15.43 -4.07
N THR A 163 -17.69 -15.51 -4.09
CA THR A 163 -18.53 -15.51 -2.89
C THR A 163 -18.47 -16.76 -2.01
N ASP A 164 -18.05 -17.92 -2.53
CA ASP A 164 -18.04 -19.15 -1.71
C ASP A 164 -17.01 -19.11 -0.57
N ARG A 165 -16.00 -18.22 -0.65
CA ARG A 165 -14.93 -18.11 0.37
C ARG A 165 -14.52 -16.69 0.73
N ILE A 166 -15.02 -15.68 0.03
CA ILE A 166 -14.69 -14.27 0.28
C ILE A 166 -15.94 -13.57 0.80
N THR A 167 -15.81 -12.93 1.96
CA THR A 167 -16.87 -12.10 2.53
C THR A 167 -16.74 -10.69 1.99
N LEU A 168 -17.80 -10.18 1.38
CA LEU A 168 -17.88 -8.78 0.96
C LEU A 168 -18.22 -7.91 2.17
N GLN A 169 -17.49 -6.81 2.33
CA GLN A 169 -17.65 -5.87 3.42
C GLN A 169 -17.82 -4.45 2.88
N ASN A 170 -18.55 -3.60 3.61
CA ASN A 170 -18.74 -2.21 3.24
C ASN A 170 -17.75 -1.30 3.99
N ILE A 171 -16.95 -0.54 3.24
CA ILE A 171 -15.97 0.41 3.78
C ILE A 171 -16.64 1.48 4.67
N SER A 172 -17.87 1.89 4.37
CA SER A 172 -18.56 2.94 5.15
C SER A 172 -18.69 2.61 6.64
N HIS A 173 -18.76 1.32 7.00
CA HIS A 173 -18.94 0.86 8.38
C HIS A 173 -17.73 1.15 9.28
N VAL A 174 -16.51 1.25 8.73
CA VAL A 174 -15.29 1.43 9.54
C VAL A 174 -15.12 2.87 10.05
N PHE A 175 -15.89 3.80 9.52
CA PHE A 175 -15.88 5.22 9.90
C PHE A 175 -16.81 5.58 11.07
N SER A 176 -17.44 4.58 11.70
CA SER A 176 -18.35 4.78 12.83
C SER A 176 -17.65 5.33 14.08
N GLU A 177 -18.45 5.90 14.98
CA GLU A 177 -18.01 6.41 16.30
C GLU A 177 -16.91 7.51 16.22
N LYS A 178 -15.80 7.31 16.94
CA LYS A 178 -14.67 8.26 17.06
C LYS A 178 -13.92 8.52 15.75
N PHE A 179 -14.26 7.81 14.68
CA PHE A 179 -13.63 7.90 13.37
C PHE A 179 -14.42 8.71 12.34
N ALA A 180 -15.56 9.30 12.73
CA ALA A 180 -16.37 10.12 11.82
C ALA A 180 -15.58 11.24 11.12
N GLU A 181 -14.61 11.86 11.81
CA GLU A 181 -13.75 12.89 11.19
C GLU A 181 -12.84 12.32 10.08
N LEU A 182 -12.40 11.07 10.17
CA LEU A 182 -11.64 10.41 9.10
C LEU A 182 -12.51 10.16 7.86
N LYS A 183 -13.84 10.04 8.02
CA LYS A 183 -14.79 9.95 6.88
C LYS A 183 -14.70 11.20 6.01
N LYS A 184 -14.57 12.38 6.64
CA LYS A 184 -14.36 13.64 5.92
C LYS A 184 -13.09 13.60 5.06
N TYR A 185 -12.00 13.14 5.64
CA TYR A 185 -10.70 13.07 4.95
C TYR A 185 -10.69 12.02 3.85
N TYR A 186 -11.37 10.88 4.07
CA TYR A 186 -11.67 9.93 3.01
C TYR A 186 -12.35 10.61 1.82
N TYR A 187 -13.42 11.39 2.05
CA TYR A 187 -14.10 12.11 0.97
C TYR A 187 -13.30 13.28 0.37
N TYR A 188 -12.32 13.86 1.08
CA TYR A 188 -11.35 14.74 0.43
C TYR A 188 -10.57 14.00 -0.64
N GLU A 189 -10.10 12.78 -0.35
CA GLU A 189 -9.37 11.99 -1.34
C GLU A 189 -10.26 11.51 -2.48
N ILE A 190 -11.50 11.08 -2.19
CA ILE A 190 -12.47 10.63 -3.21
C ILE A 190 -12.90 11.78 -4.12
N ILE A 191 -13.34 12.92 -3.57
CA ILE A 191 -14.03 13.97 -4.33
C ILE A 191 -13.05 15.03 -4.81
N ILE A 192 -12.13 15.50 -3.96
CA ILE A 192 -11.25 16.63 -4.27
C ILE A 192 -10.03 16.15 -5.08
N ARG A 193 -9.31 15.13 -4.61
CA ARG A 193 -8.05 14.70 -5.25
C ARG A 193 -8.20 13.60 -6.29
N GLY A 194 -9.23 12.77 -6.20
CA GLY A 194 -9.29 11.53 -6.99
C GLY A 194 -8.13 10.59 -6.65
N ASN A 195 -7.66 10.63 -5.41
CA ASN A 195 -6.52 9.85 -4.94
C ASN A 195 -7.01 8.64 -4.14
N PHE A 196 -7.42 7.61 -4.86
CA PHE A 196 -8.02 6.41 -4.26
C PHE A 196 -7.02 5.58 -3.44
N ALA A 197 -5.72 5.72 -3.69
CA ALA A 197 -4.69 5.13 -2.85
C ALA A 197 -4.70 5.76 -1.43
N CYS A 198 -4.74 7.08 -1.35
CA CYS A 198 -4.82 7.81 -0.08
C CYS A 198 -6.14 7.51 0.67
N ALA A 199 -7.26 7.39 -0.06
CA ALA A 199 -8.53 6.94 0.52
C ALA A 199 -8.44 5.50 1.08
N SER A 200 -7.83 4.59 0.31
CA SER A 200 -7.59 3.19 0.71
C SER A 200 -6.64 3.08 1.90
N ASP A 201 -5.64 3.95 2.03
CA ASP A 201 -4.75 4.01 3.19
C ASP A 201 -5.51 4.30 4.50
N ILE A 202 -6.48 5.22 4.47
CA ILE A 202 -7.33 5.51 5.63
C ILE A 202 -8.19 4.29 5.97
N ALA A 203 -8.84 3.70 4.96
CA ALA A 203 -9.72 2.54 5.13
C ALA A 203 -8.96 1.33 5.68
N ARG A 204 -7.81 0.95 5.10
CA ARG A 204 -7.02 -0.23 5.54
C ARG A 204 -6.57 -0.12 7.00
N LEU A 205 -6.17 1.07 7.44
CA LEU A 205 -5.76 1.30 8.83
C LEU A 205 -6.94 1.22 9.80
N LEU A 206 -8.12 1.70 9.41
CA LEU A 206 -9.35 1.57 10.20
C LEU A 206 -9.82 0.12 10.28
N ILE A 207 -9.78 -0.62 9.17
CA ILE A 207 -10.10 -2.05 9.12
C ILE A 207 -9.20 -2.81 10.09
N LEU A 208 -7.89 -2.63 10.02
CA LEU A 208 -6.96 -3.29 10.95
C LEU A 208 -7.18 -2.84 12.40
N TYR A 209 -7.55 -1.58 12.63
CA TYR A 209 -7.85 -1.11 13.98
C TYR A 209 -9.08 -1.80 14.59
N HIS A 210 -10.11 -2.07 13.80
CA HIS A 210 -11.33 -2.70 14.28
C HIS A 210 -11.22 -4.23 14.35
N TYR A 211 -10.64 -4.84 13.33
CA TYR A 211 -10.70 -6.30 13.13
C TYR A 211 -9.35 -7.01 13.34
N GLY A 212 -8.24 -6.26 13.30
CA GLY A 212 -6.90 -6.84 13.24
C GLY A 212 -6.66 -7.68 12.00
N GLY A 213 -5.75 -8.64 12.08
CA GLY A 213 -5.42 -9.52 10.96
C GLY A 213 -4.36 -8.91 10.05
N ILE A 214 -4.45 -9.21 8.75
CA ILE A 214 -3.47 -8.79 7.75
C ILE A 214 -4.21 -8.15 6.58
N TYR A 215 -3.86 -6.90 6.31
CA TYR A 215 -4.24 -6.20 5.10
C TYR A 215 -3.27 -6.54 3.97
N ILE A 216 -3.78 -6.71 2.75
CA ILE A 216 -3.03 -6.98 1.53
C ILE A 216 -3.62 -6.15 0.38
N ASP A 217 -2.80 -5.40 -0.35
CA ASP A 217 -3.21 -4.73 -1.59
C ASP A 217 -3.53 -5.77 -2.67
N VAL A 218 -4.57 -5.51 -3.47
CA VAL A 218 -5.04 -6.43 -4.52
C VAL A 218 -4.08 -6.59 -5.69
N ASP A 219 -3.01 -5.80 -5.75
CA ASP A 219 -1.97 -5.84 -6.79
C ASP A 219 -0.72 -6.63 -6.34
N THR A 220 -0.80 -7.35 -5.22
CA THR A 220 0.31 -8.17 -4.68
C THR A 220 0.05 -9.66 -4.85
N LEU A 221 1.13 -10.45 -4.89
CA LEU A 221 1.07 -11.92 -4.85
C LEU A 221 1.71 -12.48 -3.58
N PRO A 222 1.42 -13.74 -3.22
CA PRO A 222 2.27 -14.52 -2.32
C PRO A 222 3.75 -14.47 -2.75
N ALA A 223 4.66 -14.77 -1.84
CA ALA A 223 6.08 -14.82 -2.17
C ALA A 223 6.34 -15.88 -3.25
N ILE A 224 6.79 -15.46 -4.45
CA ILE A 224 7.05 -16.38 -5.56
C ILE A 224 8.54 -16.73 -5.71
N ASP A 225 9.42 -16.05 -4.99
CA ASP A 225 10.88 -16.13 -5.18
C ASP A 225 11.43 -17.56 -5.08
N SER A 226 10.89 -18.38 -4.17
CA SER A 226 11.29 -19.79 -3.98
C SER A 226 10.95 -20.67 -5.19
N CYS A 227 10.00 -20.26 -6.03
CA CYS A 227 9.60 -21.00 -7.21
C CYS A 227 10.53 -20.74 -8.42
N PHE A 228 11.40 -19.73 -8.35
CA PHE A 228 12.21 -19.23 -9.47
C PHE A 228 13.72 -19.46 -9.29
N THR A 229 14.13 -20.66 -8.85
CA THR A 229 15.52 -20.97 -8.50
C THR A 229 16.53 -20.66 -9.61
N LYS A 230 16.23 -21.00 -10.88
CA LYS A 230 17.15 -20.71 -11.99
C LYS A 230 17.20 -19.22 -12.26
N THR A 231 16.06 -18.53 -12.28
CA THR A 231 16.03 -17.08 -12.47
C THR A 231 16.76 -16.34 -11.35
N LYS A 232 16.60 -16.76 -10.08
CA LYS A 232 17.33 -16.18 -8.94
C LYS A 232 18.84 -16.35 -9.07
N MET A 233 19.32 -17.48 -9.60
CA MET A 233 20.74 -17.68 -9.90
C MET A 233 21.22 -16.68 -10.97
N MET A 234 20.45 -16.47 -12.04
CA MET A 234 20.78 -15.47 -13.07
C MET A 234 20.77 -14.04 -12.53
N LEU A 235 19.82 -13.70 -11.65
CA LEU A 235 19.75 -12.39 -10.98
C LEU A 235 20.97 -12.13 -10.11
N ARG A 236 21.44 -13.12 -9.33
CA ARG A 236 22.67 -12.98 -8.54
C ARG A 236 23.90 -12.75 -9.41
N LYS A 237 23.96 -13.43 -10.55
CA LYS A 237 25.09 -13.33 -11.49
C LYS A 237 25.15 -11.99 -12.23
N HIS A 238 24.01 -11.38 -12.55
CA HIS A 238 23.96 -10.24 -13.48
C HIS A 238 23.31 -8.96 -12.92
N LEU A 239 22.57 -9.03 -11.81
CA LEU A 239 21.69 -7.97 -11.32
C LEU A 239 21.71 -7.83 -9.79
N ALA A 240 22.84 -8.16 -9.15
CA ALA A 240 23.02 -8.07 -7.69
C ALA A 240 21.93 -8.77 -6.86
N GLY A 241 21.22 -9.75 -7.44
CA GLY A 241 20.25 -10.60 -6.75
C GLY A 241 18.78 -10.13 -6.75
N TYR A 242 18.47 -8.90 -7.17
CA TYR A 242 17.10 -8.38 -7.20
C TYR A 242 16.88 -7.34 -8.31
N ASN A 243 15.75 -7.42 -9.01
CA ASN A 243 15.32 -6.38 -9.94
C ASN A 243 13.79 -6.36 -10.07
N GLU A 244 13.17 -5.20 -9.91
CA GLU A 244 11.72 -5.01 -9.96
C GLU A 244 11.06 -5.47 -11.28
N TYR A 245 11.69 -5.21 -12.43
CA TYR A 245 11.16 -5.61 -13.73
C TYR A 245 11.28 -7.10 -13.98
N VAL A 246 12.34 -7.74 -13.47
CA VAL A 246 12.44 -9.20 -13.51
C VAL A 246 11.40 -9.83 -12.58
N THR A 247 11.20 -9.27 -11.37
CA THR A 247 10.13 -9.71 -10.45
C THR A 247 8.74 -9.57 -11.07
N ALA A 248 8.45 -8.46 -11.75
CA ALA A 248 7.18 -8.26 -12.45
C ALA A 248 7.00 -9.25 -13.62
N ALA A 249 8.08 -9.60 -14.33
CA ALA A 249 8.05 -10.66 -15.34
C ALA A 249 7.80 -12.05 -14.73
N MET A 250 8.38 -12.36 -13.57
CA MET A 250 8.09 -13.60 -12.83
C MET A 250 6.62 -13.65 -12.39
N ALA A 251 6.11 -12.56 -11.81
CA ALA A 251 4.72 -12.43 -11.37
C ALA A 251 3.73 -12.56 -12.54
N GLU A 252 4.00 -11.94 -13.69
CA GLU A 252 3.20 -12.12 -14.90
C GLU A 252 3.15 -13.56 -15.38
N ALA A 253 4.29 -14.25 -15.39
CA ALA A 253 4.36 -15.64 -15.80
C ALA A 253 3.51 -16.52 -14.87
N VAL A 254 3.54 -16.27 -13.55
CA VAL A 254 2.70 -16.98 -12.56
C VAL A 254 1.22 -16.70 -12.81
N LEU A 255 0.81 -15.43 -12.92
CA LEU A 255 -0.59 -15.05 -13.16
C LEU A 255 -1.15 -15.74 -14.41
N GLN A 256 -0.42 -15.67 -15.52
CA GLN A 256 -0.89 -16.25 -16.78
C GLN A 256 -0.87 -17.78 -16.73
N LYS A 257 0.15 -18.40 -16.13
CA LYS A 257 0.21 -19.86 -15.95
C LYS A 257 -0.98 -20.37 -15.13
N LEU A 258 -1.30 -19.71 -14.03
CA LEU A 258 -2.40 -20.12 -13.16
C LEU A 258 -3.78 -19.84 -13.79
N ARG A 259 -3.89 -18.82 -14.66
CA ARG A 259 -5.13 -18.49 -15.36
C ARG A 259 -5.42 -19.40 -16.56
N THR A 260 -4.43 -19.67 -17.41
CA THR A 260 -4.66 -20.37 -18.70
C THR A 260 -4.10 -21.80 -18.74
N GLY A 261 -3.26 -22.17 -17.78
CA GLY A 261 -2.52 -23.44 -17.79
C GLY A 261 -1.36 -23.50 -18.79
N ALA A 262 -1.30 -22.60 -19.77
CA ALA A 262 -0.29 -22.55 -20.84
C ALA A 262 0.91 -21.66 -20.45
N VAL A 263 2.12 -21.97 -20.96
CA VAL A 263 3.37 -21.21 -20.69
C VAL A 263 3.83 -20.37 -21.89
N CYS A 264 3.28 -20.64 -23.07
CA CYS A 264 3.85 -20.17 -24.34
C CYS A 264 3.39 -18.77 -24.78
N GLU A 265 2.35 -18.20 -24.16
CA GLU A 265 1.70 -16.97 -24.67
C GLU A 265 2.14 -15.68 -23.98
N PHE A 266 3.08 -15.76 -23.03
CA PHE A 266 3.42 -14.62 -22.18
C PHE A 266 4.36 -13.63 -22.87
N ASN A 267 3.98 -12.35 -22.95
CA ASN A 267 4.88 -11.28 -23.44
C ASN A 267 5.71 -10.66 -22.31
N LEU A 268 6.64 -11.43 -21.76
CA LEU A 268 7.55 -10.97 -20.69
C LEU A 268 8.48 -9.82 -21.11
N ASN A 269 8.67 -9.63 -22.43
CA ASN A 269 9.56 -8.59 -22.95
C ASN A 269 9.06 -7.18 -22.60
N ARG A 270 7.76 -7.00 -22.30
CA ARG A 270 7.24 -5.70 -21.85
C ARG A 270 7.91 -5.19 -20.57
N HIS A 271 8.37 -6.10 -19.70
CA HIS A 271 9.11 -5.76 -18.49
C HIS A 271 10.61 -5.84 -18.71
N LEU A 272 11.09 -6.95 -19.30
CA LEU A 272 12.52 -7.17 -19.47
C LEU A 272 13.21 -6.14 -20.38
N ASN A 273 12.46 -5.51 -21.30
CA ASN A 273 13.00 -4.43 -22.13
C ASN A 273 13.32 -3.15 -21.34
N LYS A 274 12.77 -2.99 -20.12
CA LYS A 274 13.07 -1.86 -19.23
C LYS A 274 14.42 -1.99 -18.52
N LEU A 275 15.12 -3.12 -18.65
CA LEU A 275 16.46 -3.35 -18.10
C LEU A 275 17.55 -2.63 -18.92
N SER A 276 17.57 -1.30 -18.95
CA SER A 276 18.44 -0.48 -19.82
C SER A 276 19.90 -0.93 -19.84
N ASP A 277 20.43 -1.28 -18.67
CA ASP A 277 21.88 -1.51 -18.47
C ASP A 277 22.30 -2.98 -18.72
N ILE A 278 21.35 -3.83 -19.13
CA ILE A 278 21.58 -5.26 -19.33
C ILE A 278 21.57 -5.60 -20.83
N SER A 279 22.60 -6.32 -21.28
CA SER A 279 22.73 -6.73 -22.68
C SER A 279 21.61 -7.67 -23.13
N LEU A 280 21.26 -7.60 -24.42
CA LEU A 280 20.21 -8.44 -25.01
C LEU A 280 20.41 -9.96 -24.78
N PRO A 281 21.63 -10.52 -24.90
CA PRO A 281 21.88 -11.93 -24.58
C PRO A 281 21.49 -12.29 -23.14
N VAL A 282 21.85 -11.45 -22.16
CA VAL A 282 21.51 -11.67 -20.75
C VAL A 282 20.00 -11.57 -20.53
N ARG A 283 19.32 -10.59 -21.13
CA ARG A 283 17.85 -10.49 -21.09
C ARG A 283 17.17 -11.74 -21.64
N ARG A 284 17.68 -12.30 -22.75
CA ARG A 284 17.19 -13.56 -23.33
C ARG A 284 17.40 -14.73 -22.38
N THR A 285 18.56 -14.84 -21.74
CA THR A 285 18.82 -15.90 -20.74
C THR A 285 17.87 -15.79 -19.54
N ILE A 286 17.64 -14.56 -19.04
CA ILE A 286 16.67 -14.33 -17.96
C ILE A 286 15.27 -14.77 -18.40
N ASN A 287 14.81 -14.35 -19.59
CA ASN A 287 13.52 -14.75 -20.15
C ASN A 287 13.38 -16.28 -20.22
N CYS A 288 14.38 -16.98 -20.77
CA CYS A 288 14.40 -18.44 -20.83
C CYS A 288 14.32 -19.07 -19.43
N SER A 289 15.08 -18.55 -18.45
CA SER A 289 15.04 -19.07 -17.08
C SER A 289 13.66 -18.94 -16.44
N ILE A 290 12.97 -17.79 -16.62
CA ILE A 290 11.62 -17.56 -16.10
C ILE A 290 10.65 -18.58 -16.71
N ARG A 291 10.73 -18.80 -18.03
CA ARG A 291 9.89 -19.77 -18.73
C ARG A 291 10.18 -21.22 -18.32
N GLU A 292 11.39 -21.54 -17.91
CA GLU A 292 11.71 -22.88 -17.42
C GLU A 292 11.21 -23.12 -16.00
N ASP A 293 11.37 -22.15 -15.11
CA ASP A 293 10.94 -22.25 -13.72
C ASP A 293 9.40 -22.29 -13.65
N VAL A 294 8.70 -21.40 -14.36
CA VAL A 294 7.22 -21.30 -14.32
C VAL A 294 6.51 -22.56 -14.82
N LYS A 295 7.14 -23.37 -15.69
CA LYS A 295 6.55 -24.63 -16.19
C LYS A 295 6.18 -25.58 -15.05
N LYS A 296 6.92 -25.52 -13.95
CA LYS A 296 6.79 -26.42 -12.81
C LYS A 296 5.85 -25.88 -11.74
N ILE A 297 5.41 -24.63 -11.86
CA ILE A 297 4.62 -23.96 -10.84
C ILE A 297 3.14 -24.33 -11.00
N SER A 298 2.57 -24.79 -9.90
CA SER A 298 1.15 -24.93 -9.64
C SER A 298 0.77 -24.11 -8.40
N ILE A 299 -0.53 -23.99 -8.13
CA ILE A 299 -1.01 -23.22 -6.98
C ILE A 299 -0.49 -23.77 -5.63
N THR A 300 -0.24 -25.07 -5.54
CA THR A 300 0.26 -25.72 -4.32
C THR A 300 1.75 -25.51 -4.08
N ASP A 301 2.49 -25.03 -5.08
CA ASP A 301 3.91 -24.71 -4.94
C ASP A 301 4.15 -23.32 -4.35
N LEU A 302 3.10 -22.47 -4.31
CA LEU A 302 3.19 -21.15 -3.72
C LEU A 302 3.14 -21.26 -2.18
N PRO A 303 4.04 -20.58 -1.45
CA PRO A 303 4.11 -20.66 -0.01
C PRO A 303 2.88 -20.00 0.65
N THR A 304 2.30 -20.70 1.61
CA THR A 304 1.26 -20.15 2.48
C THR A 304 1.86 -19.18 3.49
N LEU A 305 1.08 -18.20 3.93
CA LEU A 305 1.49 -17.29 5.01
C LEU A 305 1.66 -17.99 6.36
N GLY A 306 0.93 -19.10 6.59
CA GLY A 306 0.91 -19.78 7.89
C GLY A 306 0.52 -18.83 9.03
N LYS A 307 1.09 -19.05 10.22
CA LYS A 307 0.89 -18.15 11.37
C LYS A 307 1.88 -16.99 11.31
N ILE A 308 1.35 -15.76 11.24
CA ILE A 308 2.16 -14.54 11.28
C ILE A 308 2.14 -13.99 12.71
N PHE A 309 3.32 -13.65 13.21
CA PHE A 309 3.51 -13.21 14.60
C PHE A 309 3.91 -11.75 14.66
N CYS A 310 3.22 -10.97 15.49
CA CYS A 310 3.50 -9.56 15.74
C CYS A 310 3.32 -9.23 17.24
N TYR A 311 3.77 -8.05 17.67
CA TYR A 311 3.49 -7.55 19.01
C TYR A 311 2.11 -6.90 19.06
N GLU A 312 1.36 -7.17 20.14
CA GLU A 312 -0.04 -6.76 20.32
C GLU A 312 -0.33 -5.26 20.11
N HIS A 313 0.66 -4.41 20.31
CA HIS A 313 0.49 -2.95 20.19
C HIS A 313 1.32 -2.32 19.09
N LEU A 314 2.03 -3.12 18.27
CA LEU A 314 2.80 -2.64 17.13
C LEU A 314 2.09 -2.93 15.81
N ILE A 315 2.75 -2.54 14.72
CA ILE A 315 2.33 -2.79 13.35
C ILE A 315 3.47 -3.55 12.66
N LEU A 316 3.09 -4.56 11.90
CA LEU A 316 3.94 -5.23 10.91
C LEU A 316 3.68 -4.60 9.54
N GLN A 317 4.72 -4.34 8.77
CA GLN A 317 4.69 -3.60 7.52
C GLN A 317 5.54 -4.29 6.45
N SER A 318 5.06 -4.35 5.20
CA SER A 318 5.83 -4.95 4.11
C SER A 318 7.13 -4.19 3.84
N ALA A 319 8.14 -4.97 3.47
CA ALA A 319 9.45 -4.51 3.05
C ALA A 319 10.00 -5.42 1.94
N VAL A 320 11.02 -4.95 1.24
CA VAL A 320 11.77 -5.75 0.25
C VAL A 320 13.22 -5.82 0.72
N ARG A 321 13.78 -7.02 0.84
CA ARG A 321 15.12 -7.24 1.45
C ARG A 321 16.25 -6.48 0.75
N SER A 322 16.13 -6.20 -0.55
CA SER A 322 17.12 -5.43 -1.32
C SER A 322 17.00 -3.91 -1.15
N LEU A 323 15.88 -3.40 -0.62
CA LEU A 323 15.60 -1.97 -0.47
C LEU A 323 15.77 -1.57 1.00
N SER A 324 17.01 -1.27 1.39
CA SER A 324 17.37 -1.00 2.78
C SER A 324 16.62 0.21 3.34
N GLY A 325 15.92 0.02 4.47
CA GLY A 325 15.20 1.08 5.18
C GLY A 325 13.92 1.54 4.50
N VAL A 326 13.49 0.86 3.43
CA VAL A 326 12.27 1.16 2.67
C VAL A 326 11.15 0.23 3.11
N TYR A 327 9.99 0.81 3.39
CA TYR A 327 8.78 0.10 3.80
C TYR A 327 7.62 0.49 2.90
N PHE A 328 6.67 -0.43 2.83
CA PHE A 328 5.50 -0.35 1.98
C PHE A 328 4.26 -0.63 2.83
N ASN A 329 3.13 -0.05 2.49
CA ASN A 329 1.87 -0.30 3.20
C ASN A 329 0.94 -1.22 2.40
N ASN A 330 1.48 -1.91 1.38
CA ASN A 330 0.77 -2.91 0.60
C ASN A 330 0.47 -4.18 1.40
N VAL A 331 1.26 -4.50 2.43
CA VAL A 331 0.91 -5.52 3.43
C VAL A 331 1.11 -4.93 4.80
N ILE A 332 0.07 -5.01 5.64
CA ILE A 332 0.11 -4.50 7.01
C ILE A 332 -0.53 -5.54 7.94
N GLY A 333 0.14 -5.91 9.02
CA GLY A 333 -0.40 -6.79 10.04
C GLY A 333 -0.53 -6.09 11.38
N ALA A 334 -1.64 -6.28 12.08
CA ALA A 334 -1.83 -5.72 13.42
C ALA A 334 -2.92 -6.44 14.21
N PHE A 335 -2.86 -6.31 15.52
CA PHE A 335 -3.96 -6.69 16.40
C PHE A 335 -5.08 -5.64 16.38
N PRO A 336 -6.34 -6.03 16.62
CA PRO A 336 -7.39 -5.06 16.82
C PRO A 336 -7.02 -4.14 17.98
N HIS A 337 -7.35 -2.86 17.82
CA HIS A 337 -7.08 -1.79 18.79
C HIS A 337 -5.60 -1.58 19.15
N ALA A 338 -4.66 -2.02 18.29
CA ALA A 338 -3.23 -1.79 18.50
C ALA A 338 -2.94 -0.28 18.72
N LYS A 339 -2.12 0.01 19.75
CA LYS A 339 -1.83 1.40 20.15
C LYS A 339 -1.12 2.17 19.03
N THR A 340 -0.18 1.53 18.33
CA THR A 340 0.51 2.16 17.19
C THR A 340 -0.48 2.56 16.09
N LEU A 341 -1.48 1.73 15.75
CA LEU A 341 -2.52 2.12 14.79
C LEU A 341 -3.30 3.35 15.27
N SER A 342 -3.67 3.41 16.55
CA SER A 342 -4.32 4.59 17.12
C SER A 342 -3.47 5.86 16.99
N ILE A 343 -2.15 5.74 17.18
CA ILE A 343 -1.21 6.86 17.03
C ILE A 343 -1.09 7.26 15.56
N VAL A 344 -0.96 6.31 14.63
CA VAL A 344 -0.94 6.58 13.18
C VAL A 344 -2.21 7.32 12.76
N LEU A 345 -3.39 6.79 13.08
CA LEU A 345 -4.67 7.43 12.75
C LEU A 345 -4.78 8.84 13.34
N ARG A 346 -4.30 9.05 14.57
CA ARG A 346 -4.26 10.38 15.18
C ARG A 346 -3.29 11.33 14.47
N THR A 347 -2.14 10.82 14.01
CA THR A 347 -1.17 11.59 13.22
C THR A 347 -1.76 12.00 11.88
N ILE A 348 -2.45 11.08 11.18
CA ILE A 348 -3.19 11.39 9.95
C ILE A 348 -4.19 12.52 10.20
N LYS A 349 -5.01 12.43 11.26
CA LYS A 349 -5.95 13.51 11.62
C LYS A 349 -5.26 14.85 11.84
N LYS A 350 -4.14 14.87 12.57
CA LYS A 350 -3.36 16.11 12.79
C LYS A 350 -2.82 16.69 11.48
N ARG A 351 -2.41 15.85 10.53
CA ARG A 351 -1.90 16.27 9.22
C ARG A 351 -3.01 16.87 8.35
N TYR A 352 -4.19 16.26 8.30
CA TYR A 352 -5.33 16.88 7.61
C TYR A 352 -5.77 18.19 8.26
N ARG A 353 -5.84 18.27 9.60
CA ARG A 353 -6.12 19.55 10.29
C ARG A 353 -5.09 20.64 9.96
N PHE A 354 -3.82 20.26 9.80
CA PHE A 354 -2.79 21.18 9.34
C PHE A 354 -3.07 21.66 7.91
N LEU A 355 -3.47 20.79 7.00
CA LEU A 355 -3.88 21.16 5.63
C LEU A 355 -5.09 22.11 5.64
N GLU A 356 -6.12 21.80 6.45
CA GLU A 356 -7.32 22.63 6.61
C GLU A 356 -6.95 24.02 7.13
N LYS A 357 -6.14 24.11 8.19
CA LYS A 357 -5.71 25.38 8.80
C LYS A 357 -4.95 26.28 7.81
N ASN A 358 -4.23 25.69 6.86
CA ASN A 358 -3.48 26.42 5.85
C ASN A 358 -4.23 26.54 4.51
N ASN A 359 -5.51 26.16 4.47
CA ASN A 359 -6.35 26.14 3.27
C ASN A 359 -5.76 25.34 2.08
N ALA A 360 -4.87 24.39 2.38
CA ALA A 360 -4.17 23.58 1.38
C ALA A 360 -5.07 22.48 0.79
N ILE A 361 -6.24 22.21 1.41
CA ILE A 361 -7.26 21.30 0.85
C ILE A 361 -7.92 21.91 -0.38
N PHE A 362 -8.23 23.21 -0.37
CA PHE A 362 -9.00 23.85 -1.43
C PHE A 362 -8.15 24.75 -2.34
N THR A 363 -6.93 25.12 -1.90
CA THR A 363 -6.01 25.97 -2.66
C THR A 363 -4.84 25.15 -3.21
N CYS A 364 -4.44 25.41 -4.46
CA CYS A 364 -3.26 24.79 -5.05
C CYS A 364 -1.99 25.59 -4.75
N ILE A 365 -1.29 25.19 -3.70
CA ILE A 365 0.02 25.69 -3.32
C ILE A 365 1.08 24.88 -4.07
N ARG A 366 1.99 25.55 -4.79
CA ARG A 366 3.03 24.88 -5.59
C ARG A 366 4.35 24.73 -4.85
N GLU A 367 4.66 25.68 -3.99
CA GLU A 367 5.91 25.74 -3.23
C GLU A 367 5.60 26.14 -1.80
N TYR A 368 6.47 25.72 -0.88
CA TYR A 368 6.38 26.08 0.53
C TYR A 368 7.77 26.52 1.01
N SER A 369 7.80 27.52 1.89
CA SER A 369 9.01 27.86 2.62
C SER A 369 9.23 26.83 3.73
N ALA A 370 10.41 26.21 3.77
CA ALA A 370 10.75 25.12 4.69
C ALA A 370 11.01 25.60 6.15
N HIS A 371 10.06 26.29 6.77
CA HIS A 371 10.17 26.78 8.15
C HIS A 371 9.49 25.85 9.16
N HIS A 372 8.75 24.86 8.67
CA HIS A 372 8.03 23.90 9.48
C HIS A 372 7.98 22.54 8.76
N TYR A 373 8.25 21.45 9.46
CA TYR A 373 8.32 20.11 8.87
C TYR A 373 7.03 19.70 8.13
N LEU A 374 5.85 20.04 8.68
CA LEU A 374 4.58 19.73 8.00
C LEU A 374 4.33 20.58 6.75
N ALA A 375 5.13 21.63 6.49
CA ALA A 375 4.97 22.46 5.29
C ALA A 375 5.12 21.65 4.00
N ARG A 376 5.85 20.52 4.05
CA ARG A 376 5.93 19.54 2.94
C ARG A 376 4.58 18.99 2.49
N LEU A 377 3.54 19.08 3.33
CA LEU A 377 2.20 18.63 2.98
C LEU A 377 1.40 19.69 2.22
N LEU A 378 1.82 20.97 2.24
CA LEU A 378 1.03 22.08 1.68
C LEU A 378 0.84 21.96 0.16
N THR A 379 1.71 21.24 -0.53
CA THR A 379 1.57 20.91 -1.96
C THR A 379 0.53 19.83 -2.24
N TYR A 380 -0.31 19.46 -1.26
CA TYR A 380 -1.39 18.46 -1.32
C TYR A 380 -2.17 18.45 -2.64
N ARG A 381 -2.64 19.63 -3.09
CA ARG A 381 -3.37 19.76 -4.36
C ARG A 381 -2.46 19.66 -5.57
N HIS A 382 -1.27 20.24 -5.50
CA HIS A 382 -0.30 20.20 -6.59
C HIS A 382 0.18 18.77 -6.88
N GLU A 383 0.40 17.95 -5.85
CA GLU A 383 0.83 16.55 -6.03
C GLU A 383 -0.17 15.75 -6.86
N ALA A 384 -1.49 15.95 -6.69
CA ALA A 384 -2.48 15.25 -7.52
C ALA A 384 -2.31 15.53 -9.02
N MET A 385 -1.74 16.68 -9.37
CA MET A 385 -1.53 17.13 -10.74
C MET A 385 -0.14 16.75 -11.26
N ALA A 386 0.88 16.93 -10.42
CA ALA A 386 2.28 16.62 -10.74
C ALA A 386 2.59 15.12 -10.68
N ARG A 387 1.76 14.35 -9.97
CA ARG A 387 1.86 12.89 -9.77
C ARG A 387 3.20 12.47 -9.14
N THR A 388 3.65 13.20 -8.13
CA THR A 388 4.94 12.93 -7.43
C THR A 388 4.81 12.01 -6.21
N GLY A 389 3.60 11.78 -5.70
CA GLY A 389 3.34 10.88 -4.56
C GLY A 389 3.84 11.34 -3.18
N GLU A 390 4.66 12.39 -3.08
CA GLU A 390 5.38 12.78 -1.86
C GLU A 390 4.48 13.13 -0.65
N VAL A 391 3.43 13.93 -0.86
CA VAL A 391 2.43 14.24 0.17
C VAL A 391 1.66 12.99 0.54
N THR A 392 1.27 12.14 -0.41
CA THR A 392 0.53 10.89 -0.16
C THR A 392 1.34 9.97 0.75
N LEU A 393 2.62 9.73 0.44
CA LEU A 393 3.54 8.96 1.28
C LEU A 393 3.62 9.52 2.70
N ALA A 394 3.66 10.85 2.82
CA ALA A 394 3.76 11.58 4.07
C ALA A 394 2.41 11.86 4.76
N LEU A 395 1.25 11.63 4.15
CA LEU A 395 -0.04 11.99 4.70
C LEU A 395 -0.74 10.77 5.27
N THR A 396 -0.82 9.70 4.46
CA THR A 396 -1.52 8.44 4.80
C THR A 396 -0.71 7.18 4.47
N GLY A 397 0.28 7.30 3.57
CA GLY A 397 1.06 6.19 3.05
C GLY A 397 2.08 5.59 4.02
N PRO A 398 3.06 4.81 3.54
CA PRO A 398 4.02 4.14 4.41
C PRO A 398 4.86 5.11 5.25
N GLY A 399 5.11 6.33 4.76
CA GLY A 399 5.91 7.33 5.45
C GLY A 399 5.34 7.72 6.82
N VAL A 400 4.03 7.90 6.97
CA VAL A 400 3.43 8.21 8.29
C VAL A 400 3.56 7.05 9.27
N ILE A 401 3.49 5.81 8.79
CA ILE A 401 3.64 4.61 9.63
C ILE A 401 5.09 4.52 10.14
N VAL A 402 6.07 4.62 9.23
CA VAL A 402 7.49 4.58 9.56
C VAL A 402 7.87 5.71 10.52
N GLU A 403 7.37 6.93 10.31
CA GLU A 403 7.64 8.07 11.18
C GLU A 403 7.08 7.86 12.60
N VAL A 404 5.89 7.26 12.72
CA VAL A 404 5.33 6.89 14.02
C VAL A 404 6.16 5.80 14.69
N LEU A 405 6.56 4.76 13.95
CA LEU A 405 7.42 3.68 14.47
C LEU A 405 8.77 4.21 14.94
N LEU A 406 9.41 5.10 14.17
CA LEU A 406 10.64 5.77 14.56
C LEU A 406 10.44 6.58 15.84
N GLY A 407 9.43 7.46 15.88
CA GLY A 407 9.14 8.27 17.07
C GLY A 407 8.91 7.42 18.33
N LEU A 408 8.16 6.32 18.19
CA LEU A 408 7.98 5.33 19.26
C LEU A 408 9.30 4.64 19.63
N GLY A 409 10.12 4.27 18.66
CA GLY A 409 11.44 3.69 18.88
C GLY A 409 12.33 4.58 19.72
N TYR A 410 12.50 5.85 19.34
CA TYR A 410 13.27 6.83 20.12
C TYR A 410 12.72 7.01 21.54
N GLN A 411 11.39 7.16 21.66
CA GLN A 411 10.75 7.43 22.95
C GLN A 411 10.80 6.22 23.90
N LEU A 412 10.43 5.02 23.42
CA LEU A 412 10.33 3.82 24.24
C LEU A 412 11.70 3.24 24.60
N LEU A 413 12.65 3.30 23.67
CA LEU A 413 14.01 2.81 23.89
C LEU A 413 14.93 3.87 24.48
N LYS A 414 14.46 5.12 24.68
CA LYS A 414 15.28 6.24 25.17
C LYS A 414 16.59 6.34 24.39
N LEU A 415 16.48 6.35 23.06
CA LEU A 415 17.61 6.55 22.16
C LEU A 415 17.96 8.03 22.14
N ASN A 416 19.23 8.33 21.89
CA ASN A 416 19.71 9.69 21.78
C ASN A 416 19.86 10.05 20.29
N GLU A 417 20.12 11.32 19.99
CA GLU A 417 20.23 11.83 18.62
C GLU A 417 21.49 11.33 17.87
N ASP A 418 22.39 10.62 18.56
CA ASP A 418 23.58 10.01 17.98
C ASP A 418 23.25 8.81 17.07
N ILE A 419 22.06 8.22 17.21
CA ILE A 419 21.58 7.15 16.34
C ILE A 419 20.72 7.78 15.25
N PRO A 420 21.10 7.72 13.95
CA PRO A 420 20.32 8.30 12.87
C PRO A 420 18.99 7.56 12.63
N PRO A 421 17.91 8.25 12.21
CA PRO A 421 16.65 7.60 11.85
C PRO A 421 16.79 6.58 10.72
N SER A 422 17.70 6.82 9.77
CA SER A 422 18.00 5.90 8.66
C SER A 422 18.62 4.58 9.15
N PHE A 423 19.46 4.63 10.19
CA PHE A 423 19.97 3.42 10.83
C PHE A 423 18.83 2.65 11.48
N LEU A 424 18.01 3.33 12.27
CA LEU A 424 16.92 2.68 13.00
C LEU A 424 15.88 2.08 12.06
N SER A 425 15.57 2.74 10.93
CA SER A 425 14.65 2.20 9.93
C SER A 425 15.18 0.91 9.31
N ILE A 426 16.48 0.83 9.00
CA ILE A 426 17.13 -0.39 8.49
C ILE A 426 17.16 -1.48 9.58
N PHE A 427 17.51 -1.12 10.81
CA PHE A 427 17.56 -2.05 11.93
C PHE A 427 16.19 -2.70 12.21
N MET A 428 15.11 -1.92 12.15
CA MET A 428 13.74 -2.42 12.31
C MET A 428 13.26 -3.28 11.12
N GLN A 429 13.99 -3.28 10.00
CA GLN A 429 13.60 -3.94 8.75
C GLN A 429 13.90 -5.44 8.83
N ASN A 430 13.34 -6.09 9.85
CA ASN A 430 13.71 -7.40 10.31
C ASN A 430 12.46 -8.15 10.80
N ASP A 431 12.18 -9.30 10.19
CA ASP A 431 11.03 -10.15 10.50
C ASP A 431 11.14 -10.79 11.89
N LEU A 432 12.37 -11.02 12.39
CA LEU A 432 12.59 -11.47 13.76
C LEU A 432 12.07 -10.45 14.79
N TYR A 433 12.13 -9.16 14.47
CA TYR A 433 11.57 -8.09 15.29
C TYR A 433 10.07 -7.88 15.11
N GLY A 434 9.39 -8.66 14.26
CA GLY A 434 7.93 -8.59 14.09
C GLY A 434 7.42 -7.23 13.59
N ILE A 435 8.30 -6.46 12.94
CA ILE A 435 8.00 -5.14 12.34
C ILE A 435 8.01 -5.24 10.81
N ALA A 436 9.01 -5.91 10.22
CA ALA A 436 9.05 -6.07 8.76
C ALA A 436 8.44 -7.39 8.31
N PHE A 437 7.86 -7.37 7.11
CA PHE A 437 7.25 -8.52 6.48
C PHE A 437 7.74 -8.68 5.04
N PHE A 438 8.14 -9.90 4.69
CA PHE A 438 8.80 -10.20 3.41
C PHE A 438 8.11 -11.30 2.60
N ASP A 439 7.08 -11.98 3.16
CA ASP A 439 6.42 -13.11 2.49
C ASP A 439 5.32 -12.63 1.52
N HIS A 440 5.74 -11.81 0.55
CA HIS A 440 4.90 -11.22 -0.49
C HIS A 440 5.73 -10.89 -1.74
N THR A 441 5.03 -10.58 -2.81
CA THR A 441 5.59 -10.07 -4.06
C THR A 441 4.88 -8.76 -4.42
N LEU A 442 5.54 -7.62 -4.24
CA LEU A 442 4.98 -6.28 -4.56
C LEU A 442 5.10 -5.91 -6.03
N HIS A 443 6.23 -6.27 -6.65
CA HIS A 443 6.51 -5.87 -8.02
C HIS A 443 5.85 -6.87 -8.96
N THR A 444 4.58 -6.60 -9.23
CA THR A 444 3.71 -7.34 -10.13
C THR A 444 3.37 -6.45 -11.33
N PRO A 445 2.74 -6.97 -12.40
CA PRO A 445 2.28 -6.14 -13.50
C PRO A 445 1.41 -4.95 -13.08
N GLU A 446 0.46 -5.17 -12.16
CA GLU A 446 -0.41 -4.09 -11.68
C GLU A 446 0.31 -3.22 -10.67
N GLY A 447 1.14 -3.81 -9.79
CA GLY A 447 1.91 -3.06 -8.79
C GLY A 447 2.87 -2.04 -9.42
N LEU A 448 3.44 -2.33 -10.60
CA LEU A 448 4.27 -1.37 -11.35
C LEU A 448 3.47 -0.22 -11.97
N LEU A 449 2.16 -0.36 -12.14
CA LEU A 449 1.28 0.69 -12.68
C LEU A 449 0.64 1.54 -11.58
N SER A 450 0.61 1.01 -10.36
CA SER A 450 0.02 1.62 -9.17
C SER A 450 0.65 2.97 -8.85
N THR A 451 -0.18 3.84 -8.25
CA THR A 451 0.15 5.24 -8.03
C THR A 451 1.27 5.47 -7.02
N TRP A 452 1.59 4.47 -6.19
CA TRP A 452 2.68 4.56 -5.21
C TRP A 452 4.08 4.41 -5.83
N MET A 453 4.18 3.88 -7.07
CA MET A 453 5.43 3.73 -7.82
C MET A 453 5.81 4.99 -8.62
N ARG A 454 4.96 6.02 -8.63
CA ARG A 454 5.10 7.20 -9.49
C ARG A 454 5.67 8.41 -8.78
#